data_AF-A0A3C8C7D3-F1
#
_entry.id   AF-A0A3C8C7D3-F1
#
_cell.length_a   1.000
_cell.length_b   1.000
_cell.length_c   1.000
_cell.angle_alpha   90.00
_cell.angle_beta   90.00
_cell.angle_gamma   90.00
#
_symmetry.space_group_name_H-M   'P 1'
#
loop_
_entity.id
_entity.type
_entity.pdbx_description
1 polymer ?
#
loop_
_entity_poly.entity_id
_entity_poly.type
_entity_poly.pdbx_seq_one_letter_code
_entity_poly.pdbx_strand_id
1 'polypeptide(L)' 'MAEPFRRAVQRAKLEHIVPHIMRHTAITHLVQIGVDLPTVQSISGHKTPSMVVKYAHQNGKHIEAAMDKLEERYKAV' A
#
# COMPACT_ATOMS: atom_id res chain seq x y z
N MET A 1 -21.76 6.37 8.81
CA MET A 1 -21.22 5.45 7.78
C MET A 1 -22.27 5.32 6.68
N ALA A 2 -21.89 5.33 5.40
CA ALA A 2 -22.87 5.27 4.30
C ALA A 2 -23.61 3.91 4.29
N GLU A 3 -24.94 3.93 4.15
CA GLU A 3 -25.79 2.72 4.15
C GLU A 3 -25.36 1.63 3.14
N PRO A 4 -24.94 1.94 1.90
CA PRO A 4 -24.44 0.94 0.97
C PRO A 4 -23.22 0.16 1.48
N PHE A 5 -22.28 0.84 2.15
CA PHE A 5 -21.09 0.21 2.71
C PHE A 5 -21.44 -0.75 3.84
N ARG A 6 -22.34 -0.34 4.74
CA ARG A 6 -22.81 -1.18 5.85
C ARG A 6 -23.45 -2.48 5.34
N ARG A 7 -24.29 -2.40 4.31
CA ARG A 7 -24.89 -3.59 3.68
C ARG A 7 -23.85 -4.52 3.06
N ALA A 8 -22.83 -3.98 2.39
CA ALA A 8 -21.76 -4.77 1.81
C ALA A 8 -20.97 -5.54 2.88
N VAL A 9 -20.61 -4.87 3.98
CA VAL A 9 -19.92 -5.48 5.13
C VAL A 9 -20.74 -6.60 5.76
N GLN A 10 -22.04 -6.37 6.00
CA GLN A 10 -22.95 -7.37 6.54
C GLN A 10 -23.09 -8.59 5.61
N ARG A 11 -23.25 -8.37 4.30
CA ARG A 11 -23.33 -9.45 3.31
C ARG A 11 -22.05 -10.27 3.24
N ALA A 12 -20.90 -9.64 3.44
CA ALA A 12 -19.60 -10.29 3.49
C ALA A 12 -19.32 -11.01 4.83
N LYS A 13 -20.23 -10.89 5.83
CA LYS A 13 -20.05 -11.45 7.19
C LYS A 13 -18.76 -11.00 7.86
N LEU A 14 -18.37 -9.75 7.65
CA LEU A 14 -17.18 -9.17 8.27
C LEU A 14 -17.58 -8.31 9.48
N GLU A 15 -16.79 -8.41 10.55
CA GLU A 15 -16.99 -7.64 11.78
C GLU A 15 -15.97 -6.52 11.89
N HIS A 16 -16.33 -5.44 12.60
CA HIS A 16 -15.45 -4.30 12.90
C HIS A 16 -14.83 -3.61 11.66
N ILE A 17 -15.42 -3.74 10.48
CA ILE A 17 -14.93 -3.11 9.25
C ILE A 17 -15.44 -1.67 9.11
N VAL A 18 -14.50 -0.76 8.92
CA VAL A 18 -14.75 0.66 8.60
C VAL A 18 -14.03 1.05 7.31
N PRO A 19 -14.46 2.11 6.59
CA PRO A 19 -13.81 2.53 5.33
C PRO A 19 -12.30 2.77 5.47
N HIS A 20 -11.84 3.18 6.65
CA HIS A 20 -10.41 3.37 6.92
C HIS A 20 -9.61 2.06 6.78
N ILE A 21 -10.19 0.91 7.12
CA ILE A 21 -9.55 -0.40 6.95
C ILE A 21 -9.37 -0.69 5.46
N MET A 22 -10.37 -0.42 4.63
CA MET A 22 -10.27 -0.60 3.17
C MET A 22 -9.15 0.26 2.57
N ARG A 23 -9.03 1.52 3.03
CA ARG A 23 -7.93 2.41 2.66
C ARG A 23 -6.58 1.81 3.07
N HIS A 24 -6.49 1.29 4.30
CA HIS A 24 -5.27 0.65 4.79
C HIS A 24 -4.88 -0.57 3.94
N THR A 25 -5.83 -1.46 3.64
CA THR A 25 -5.63 -2.62 2.77
C THR A 25 -5.15 -2.22 1.37
N ALA A 26 -5.79 -1.22 0.75
CA ALA A 26 -5.39 -0.76 -0.58
C ALA A 26 -3.95 -0.23 -0.60
N ILE A 27 -3.57 0.57 0.39
CA ILE A 27 -2.20 1.09 0.50
C ILE A 27 -1.19 -0.05 0.70
N THR A 28 -1.48 -0.99 1.60
CA THR A 28 -0.61 -2.15 1.84
C THR A 28 -0.40 -2.95 0.56
N HIS A 29 -1.45 -3.22 -0.21
CA HIS A 29 -1.32 -3.92 -1.50
C HIS A 29 -0.48 -3.13 -2.51
N LEU A 30 -0.68 -1.82 -2.63
CA LEU A 30 0.14 -0.99 -3.53
C LEU A 30 1.63 -1.07 -3.16
N VAL A 31 1.96 -1.01 -1.87
CA VAL A 31 3.34 -1.14 -1.41
C VAL A 31 3.88 -2.55 -1.66
N GLN A 32 3.08 -3.60 -1.41
CA GLN A 32 3.48 -5.00 -1.64
C GLN A 32 3.78 -5.33 -3.11
N ILE A 33 3.05 -4.72 -4.06
CA ILE A 33 3.33 -4.88 -5.49
C ILE A 33 4.48 -3.99 -5.99
N GLY A 34 5.14 -3.23 -5.11
CA GLY A 34 6.31 -2.43 -5.45
C GLY A 34 6.03 -1.04 -6.01
N VAL A 35 4.83 -0.49 -5.81
CA VAL A 35 4.55 0.91 -6.15
C VAL A 35 5.33 1.81 -5.19
N ASP A 36 5.97 2.84 -5.73
CA ASP A 36 6.79 3.77 -4.94
C ASP A 36 5.94 4.59 -3.95
N LEU A 37 6.53 4.92 -2.80
CA LEU A 37 5.82 5.63 -1.73
C LEU A 37 5.26 7.00 -2.15
N PRO A 38 5.93 7.82 -2.98
CA PRO A 38 5.35 9.06 -3.52
C PRO A 38 4.06 8.84 -4.34
N THR A 39 4.03 7.81 -5.21
CA THR A 39 2.85 7.44 -5.97
C THR A 39 1.73 6.96 -5.04
N VAL A 40 2.05 6.09 -4.07
CA VAL A 40 1.11 5.64 -3.04
C VAL A 40 0.56 6.81 -2.23
N GLN A 41 1.40 7.80 -1.89
CA GLN A 41 0.99 9.01 -1.19
C GLN A 41 -0.01 9.83 -2.00
N SER A 42 0.24 10.00 -3.30
CA SER A 42 -0.65 10.71 -4.22
C SER A 42 -1.99 10.01 -4.37
N ILE A 43 -2.00 8.69 -4.60
CA ILE A 43 -3.23 7.88 -4.74
C ILE A 43 -4.06 7.92 -3.46
N SER A 44 -3.41 7.80 -2.31
CA SER A 44 -4.10 7.86 -1.04
C SER A 44 -4.46 9.29 -0.64
N GLY A 45 -3.78 10.33 -1.13
CA GLY A 45 -4.01 11.71 -0.69
C GLY A 45 -3.52 11.96 0.74
N HIS A 46 -2.42 11.32 1.14
CA HIS A 46 -1.78 11.60 2.42
C HIS A 46 -1.04 12.94 2.38
N LYS A 47 -1.27 13.78 3.40
CA LYS A 47 -0.70 15.12 3.47
C LYS A 47 0.82 15.12 3.61
N THR A 48 1.37 14.18 4.38
CA THR A 48 2.81 14.10 4.64
C THR A 48 3.36 12.72 4.27
N PRO A 49 4.63 12.65 3.82
CA PRO A 49 5.28 11.37 3.52
C PRO A 49 5.31 10.42 4.71
N SER A 50 5.45 10.96 5.93
CA SER A 50 5.46 10.18 7.18
C SER A 50 4.21 9.31 7.37
N MET A 51 3.05 9.73 6.84
CA MET A 51 1.82 8.94 6.91
C MET A 51 1.86 7.67 6.04
N VAL A 52 2.72 7.64 5.01
CA VAL A 52 2.85 6.53 4.06
C VAL A 52 4.07 5.66 4.39
N VAL A 53 5.12 6.24 4.97
CA VAL A 53 6.31 5.50 5.43
C VAL A 53 5.96 4.36 6.39
N LYS A 54 4.88 4.48 7.17
CA LYS A 54 4.38 3.40 8.03
C LYS A 54 4.07 2.10 7.28
N TYR A 55 3.87 2.15 5.96
CA TYR A 55 3.62 0.96 5.12
C TYR A 55 4.89 0.41 4.47
N ALA A 56 6.02 1.13 4.51
CA ALA A 56 7.24 0.77 3.79
C ALA A 56 7.77 -0.64 4.15
N HIS A 57 7.56 -1.08 5.39
CA HIS A 57 7.99 -2.39 5.87
C HIS A 57 7.24 -3.58 5.22
N GLN A 58 6.11 -3.34 4.56
CA GLN A 58 5.29 -4.39 3.94
C GLN A 58 5.90 -4.97 2.66
N ASN A 59 7.03 -4.43 2.19
CA ASN A 59 7.72 -4.90 1.01
C ASN A 59 9.16 -5.32 1.30
N GLY A 60 9.36 -6.37 2.12
CA GLY A 60 10.71 -6.93 2.35
C GLY A 60 11.42 -7.33 1.04
N LYS A 61 10.66 -7.78 0.03
CA LYS A 61 11.16 -8.17 -1.29
C LYS A 61 11.66 -6.99 -2.15
N HIS A 62 11.27 -5.73 -1.87
CA HIS A 62 11.77 -4.60 -2.66
C HIS A 62 13.25 -4.31 -2.39
N ILE A 63 13.78 -4.70 -1.23
CA ILE A 63 15.19 -4.44 -0.91
C ILE A 63 16.05 -5.29 -1.83
N GLU A 64 15.74 -6.59 -1.92
CA GLU A 64 16.37 -7.52 -2.86
C GLU A 64 16.20 -7.04 -4.31
N ALA A 65 14.97 -6.75 -4.74
CA ALA A 65 14.72 -6.26 -6.11
C ALA A 65 15.40 -4.91 -6.43
N ALA A 66 15.59 -4.04 -5.44
CA ALA A 66 16.32 -2.78 -5.63
C ALA A 66 17.83 -3.03 -5.78
N MET A 67 18.38 -3.97 -5.01
CA MET A 67 19.78 -4.40 -5.15
C MET A 67 20.02 -5.10 -6.47
N ASP A 68 19.10 -5.96 -6.92
CA ASP A 68 19.18 -6.64 -8.22
C ASP A 68 19.23 -5.62 -9.37
N LYS A 69 18.36 -4.61 -9.34
CA LYS A 69 18.35 -3.51 -10.33
C LYS A 69 19.64 -2.69 -10.30
N LEU A 70 20.21 -2.47 -9.12
CA LEU A 70 21.48 -1.77 -8.97
C LEU A 70 22.62 -2.60 -9.58
N GLU A 71 22.64 -3.90 -9.31
CA GLU A 71 23.64 -4.84 -9.85
C GLU A 71 23.55 -4.94 -11.38
N GLU A 72 22.34 -5.01 -11.93
CA GLU A 72 22.10 -5.01 -13.38
C GLU A 72 22.66 -3.75 -14.05
N ARG A 73 22.48 -2.58 -13.43
CA ARG A 73 23.04 -1.32 -13.95
C ARG A 73 24.57 -1.32 -13.96
N TYR A 74 25.22 -1.91 -12.95
CA TYR A 74 26.69 -1.98 -12.91
C TYR A 74 27.26 -3.02 -13.88
N LYS A 75 26.53 -4.10 -14.18
CA LYS A 75 26.94 -5.10 -15.19
C LYS A 75 26.81 -4.61 -16.63
N ALA A 76 25.97 -3.60 -16.86
CA ALA A 76 25.73 -3.02 -18.18
C ALA A 76 26.76 -1.94 -18.60
N VAL A 77 27.75 -1.64 -17.75
CA VAL A 77 28.86 -0.71 -17.98
C VAL A 77 30.17 -1.48 -18.07
#